data_AF-A0A3P6RKT9-F1
#
_entry.id   AF-A0A3P6RKT9-F1
#
_cell.length_a   1.000
_cell.length_b   1.000
_cell.length_c   1.000
_cell.angle_alpha   90.00
_cell.angle_beta   90.00
_cell.angle_gamma   90.00
#
_symmetry.space_group_name_H-M   'P 1'
#
loop_
_entity.id
_entity.type
_entity.pdbx_description
1 polymer ?
#
loop_
_entity_poly.entity_id
_entity_poly.type
_entity_poly.pdbx_seq_one_letter_code
_entity_poly.pdbx_strand_id
1 'polypeptide(L)'
;MLDTSVLDGIGWKIHGDSLPSEAHERTGFVPRFWTVMEMLPMLFRASIYTVKQWLQNKEIFINMFSQLQHDPYTGLPIGGIGCGSIGTDFRGGFNKYSLIPGVKEQSQGNIKANQVVW
;
A
#
# COMPACT_ATOMS: atom_id res chain seq x y z
N MET A 1 -20.72 -1.09 23.90
CA MET A 1 -19.47 -1.63 24.48
C MET A 1 -19.28 -3.03 23.93
N LEU A 2 -18.18 -3.30 23.24
CA LEU A 2 -17.87 -4.65 22.76
C LEU A 2 -17.55 -5.53 23.97
N ASP A 3 -18.10 -6.74 24.01
CA ASP A 3 -17.76 -7.74 25.02
C ASP A 3 -16.30 -8.15 24.84
N THR A 4 -15.49 -8.01 25.90
CA THR A 4 -14.05 -8.28 25.87
C THR A 4 -13.72 -9.74 25.58
N SER A 5 -14.69 -10.64 25.76
CA SER A 5 -14.58 -12.05 25.38
C SER A 5 -14.33 -12.26 23.87
N VAL A 6 -14.84 -11.35 23.01
CA VAL A 6 -14.67 -11.41 21.55
C VAL A 6 -13.23 -11.08 21.14
N LEU A 7 -12.53 -10.28 21.95
CA LEU A 7 -11.14 -9.88 21.70
C LEU A 7 -10.12 -10.94 22.15
N ASP A 8 -10.52 -11.93 22.93
CA ASP A 8 -9.62 -12.96 23.47
C ASP A 8 -9.35 -14.13 22.51
N GLY A 9 -9.95 -14.08 21.31
CA GLY A 9 -9.75 -15.08 20.26
C GLY A 9 -8.37 -15.05 19.58
N ILE A 10 -8.24 -15.93 18.58
CA ILE A 10 -7.06 -16.08 17.72
C ILE A 10 -7.00 -14.90 16.75
N GLY A 11 -5.92 -14.12 16.81
CA GLY A 11 -5.68 -12.99 15.91
C GLY A 11 -4.33 -12.34 16.16
N TRP A 12 -3.83 -11.60 15.18
CA TRP A 12 -2.65 -10.76 15.38
C TRP A 12 -3.04 -9.57 16.26
N LYS A 13 -2.37 -9.42 17.40
CA LYS A 13 -2.63 -8.37 18.39
C LYS A 13 -1.36 -7.55 18.58
N ILE A 14 -1.49 -6.23 18.52
CA ILE A 14 -0.40 -5.31 18.79
C ILE A 14 -0.92 -4.07 19.49
N HIS A 15 -0.09 -3.44 20.32
CA HIS A 15 -0.42 -2.16 20.93
C HIS A 15 -0.30 -1.03 19.89
N GLY A 16 -1.20 -0.04 19.94
CA GLY A 16 -1.16 1.13 19.03
C GLY A 16 0.18 1.88 19.08
N ASP A 17 0.75 2.01 20.26
CA ASP A 17 2.03 2.72 20.45
C ASP A 17 3.27 1.90 20.08
N SER A 18 3.09 0.62 19.72
CA SER A 18 4.23 -0.21 19.31
C SER A 18 4.91 0.36 18.07
N LEU A 19 6.24 0.31 18.06
CA LEU A 19 7.03 0.58 16.88
C LEU A 19 7.35 -0.77 16.22
N PRO A 20 7.08 -0.93 14.91
CA PRO A 20 7.47 -2.13 14.20
C PRO A 20 9.00 -2.26 14.23
N SER A 21 9.49 -3.29 14.93
CA SER A 21 10.93 -3.53 15.13
C SER A 21 11.70 -3.62 13.80
N GLU A 22 11.05 -4.16 12.77
CA GLU A 22 11.63 -4.37 11.43
C GLU A 22 11.47 -3.18 10.48
N ALA A 23 10.93 -2.03 10.93
CA ALA A 23 10.69 -0.89 10.04
C ALA A 23 11.97 -0.39 9.36
N HIS A 24 13.11 -0.51 10.04
CA HIS A 24 14.41 -0.06 9.57
C HIS A 24 15.11 -1.05 8.63
N GLU A 25 14.73 -2.33 8.65
CA GLU A 25 15.32 -3.39 7.82
C GLU A 25 14.63 -3.51 6.45
N ARG A 26 13.44 -2.91 6.30
CA ARG A 26 12.60 -3.01 5.09
C ARG A 26 13.01 -1.97 4.06
N THR A 27 14.09 -2.25 3.34
CA THR A 27 14.52 -1.46 2.19
C THR A 27 13.71 -1.78 0.94
N GLY A 28 13.73 -0.88 -0.05
CA GLY A 28 13.17 -1.15 -1.38
C GLY A 28 13.74 -2.44 -1.97
N PHE A 29 12.89 -3.24 -2.62
CA PHE A 29 13.30 -4.39 -3.41
C PHE A 29 14.23 -3.94 -4.54
N VAL A 30 15.49 -4.39 -4.51
CA VAL A 30 16.45 -4.18 -5.60
C VAL A 30 16.71 -5.54 -6.25
N PRO A 31 16.20 -5.79 -7.47
CA PRO A 31 16.44 -7.04 -8.16
C PRO A 31 17.92 -7.20 -8.53
N ARG A 32 18.37 -8.45 -8.66
CA ARG A 32 19.71 -8.77 -9.15
C ARG A 32 19.88 -8.28 -10.59
N PHE A 33 21.07 -7.79 -10.94
CA PHE A 33 21.36 -7.24 -12.27
C PHE A 33 20.95 -8.17 -13.43
N TRP A 34 21.23 -9.47 -13.33
CA TRP A 34 20.85 -10.44 -14.35
C TRP A 34 19.33 -10.56 -14.54
N THR A 35 18.56 -10.51 -13.45
CA THR A 35 17.10 -10.50 -13.50
C THR A 35 16.57 -9.23 -14.19
N VAL A 36 17.24 -8.09 -13.99
CA VAL A 36 16.89 -6.85 -14.70
C VAL A 36 17.08 -6.99 -16.21
N MET A 37 18.14 -7.67 -16.65
CA MET A 37 18.39 -7.92 -18.08
C MET A 37 17.31 -8.82 -18.69
N GLU A 38 16.87 -9.87 -18.00
CA GLU A 38 15.77 -10.74 -18.45
C GLU A 38 14.43 -9.98 -18.52
N MET A 39 14.22 -9.01 -17.63
CA MET A 39 13.03 -8.17 -17.59
C MET A 39 13.04 -7.02 -18.61
N LEU A 40 14.13 -6.79 -19.35
CA LEU A 40 14.24 -5.67 -20.31
C LEU A 40 13.09 -5.59 -21.32
N PRO A 41 12.61 -6.69 -21.95
CA PRO A 41 11.49 -6.61 -22.89
C PRO A 41 10.20 -6.11 -22.22
N MET A 42 9.96 -6.53 -20.98
CA MET A 42 8.83 -6.09 -20.19
C MET A 42 8.97 -4.61 -19.80
N LEU A 43 10.16 -4.20 -19.34
CA LEU A 43 10.47 -2.82 -18.97
C LEU A 43 10.26 -1.87 -20.15
N PHE A 44 10.70 -2.26 -21.35
CA PHE A 44 10.51 -1.47 -22.57
C PHE A 44 9.04 -1.36 -22.98
N ARG A 45 8.29 -2.47 -22.90
CA ARG A 45 6.85 -2.45 -23.18
C ARG A 45 6.10 -1.56 -22.19
N ALA A 46 6.43 -1.66 -20.90
CA ALA A 46 5.84 -0.83 -19.86
C ALA A 46 6.18 0.65 -20.05
N SER A 47 7.44 0.97 -20.39
CA SER A 47 7.88 2.36 -20.59
C SER A 47 7.17 3.03 -21.77
N ILE A 48 7.00 2.33 -22.90
CA ILE A 48 6.20 2.86 -24.02
C ILE A 48 4.77 3.15 -23.59
N TYR A 49 4.15 2.25 -22.82
CA TYR A 49 2.78 2.44 -22.33
C TYR A 49 2.70 3.65 -21.39
N THR A 50 3.62 3.77 -20.44
CA THR A 50 3.71 4.90 -19.51
C THR A 50 3.90 6.22 -20.26
N VAL A 51 4.81 6.29 -21.24
CA VAL A 51 5.02 7.49 -22.06
C VAL A 51 3.75 7.85 -22.84
N LYS A 52 3.07 6.87 -23.44
CA LYS A 52 1.79 7.10 -24.14
C LYS A 52 0.71 7.64 -23.21
N GLN A 53 0.60 7.11 -21.99
CA GLN A 53 -0.38 7.60 -21.01
C GLN A 53 -0.04 8.99 -20.49
N TRP A 54 1.25 9.27 -20.29
CA TRP A 54 1.73 10.59 -19.88
C TRP A 54 1.39 11.66 -20.93
N LEU A 55 1.61 11.34 -22.22
CA LEU A 55 1.18 12.20 -23.33
C LEU A 55 -0.35 12.42 -23.39
N GLN A 56 -1.13 11.48 -22.84
CA GLN A 56 -2.58 11.56 -22.77
C GLN A 56 -3.10 12.18 -21.45
N ASN A 57 -2.22 12.64 -20.55
CA ASN A 57 -2.55 13.14 -19.21
C ASN A 57 -3.47 12.19 -18.40
N LYS A 58 -3.36 10.88 -18.62
CA LYS A 58 -4.10 9.88 -17.85
C LYS A 58 -3.29 9.46 -16.64
N GLU A 59 -3.97 9.24 -15.50
CA GLU A 59 -3.34 8.69 -14.32
C GLU A 59 -2.73 7.31 -14.63
N ILE A 60 -1.43 7.19 -14.35
CA ILE A 60 -0.65 6.01 -14.69
C ILE A 60 -0.92 4.94 -13.63
N PHE A 61 -1.50 3.82 -14.06
CA PHE A 61 -1.88 2.69 -13.22
C PHE A 61 -0.70 2.05 -12.45
N ILE A 62 0.48 1.98 -13.08
CA ILE A 62 1.74 1.50 -12.48
C ILE A 62 2.83 2.49 -12.86
N ASN A 63 3.25 3.33 -11.91
CA ASN A 63 4.45 4.14 -12.12
C ASN A 63 5.67 3.23 -11.93
N MET A 64 6.30 2.83 -13.03
CA MET A 64 7.50 1.99 -13.04
C MET A 64 8.74 2.68 -12.44
N PHE A 65 8.71 4.00 -12.28
CA PHE A 65 9.81 4.80 -11.75
C PHE A 65 9.66 5.12 -10.26
N SER A 66 8.46 4.92 -9.71
CA SER A 66 8.19 5.11 -8.30
C SER A 66 8.00 3.74 -7.66
N GLN A 67 8.97 3.34 -6.85
CA GLN A 67 8.85 2.13 -6.07
C GLN A 67 7.79 2.32 -4.99
N LEU A 68 6.85 1.38 -4.91
CA LEU A 68 5.89 1.33 -3.82
C LEU A 68 6.67 1.11 -2.52
N GLN A 69 6.77 2.15 -1.70
CA GLN A 69 7.39 2.04 -0.38
C GLN A 69 6.53 1.12 0.49
N HIS A 70 7.15 0.34 1.37
CA HIS A 70 6.39 -0.49 2.29
C HIS A 70 6.05 0.32 3.54
N ASP A 71 4.78 0.63 3.78
CA ASP A 71 4.34 1.16 5.07
C ASP A 71 4.29 0.04 6.15
N PRO A 72 5.11 0.10 7.21
CA PRO A 72 5.11 -0.89 8.28
C PRO A 72 3.91 -0.78 9.22
N TYR A 73 3.13 0.31 9.16
CA TYR A 73 2.02 0.56 10.09
C TYR A 73 0.70 -0.11 9.70
N THR A 74 0.71 -0.98 8.69
CA THR A 74 -0.48 -1.62 8.10
C THR A 74 -1.26 -2.54 9.03
N GLY A 75 -2.58 -2.51 8.88
CA GLY A 75 -3.59 -3.40 9.44
C GLY A 75 -4.51 -3.97 8.36
N LEU A 76 -5.75 -4.29 8.73
CA LEU A 76 -6.69 -4.96 7.83
C LEU A 76 -7.31 -3.95 6.84
N PRO A 77 -7.41 -4.28 5.54
CA PRO A 77 -8.16 -3.43 4.62
C PRO A 77 -9.66 -3.49 4.95
N ILE A 78 -10.31 -2.33 4.89
CA ILE A 78 -11.76 -2.22 4.94
C ILE A 78 -12.29 -2.01 3.52
N GLY A 79 -13.20 -2.88 3.09
CA GLY A 79 -13.75 -2.84 1.74
C GLY A 79 -14.31 -4.19 1.30
N GLY A 80 -15.41 -4.15 0.57
CA GLY A 80 -16.00 -5.34 -0.05
C GLY A 80 -15.29 -5.72 -1.35
N ILE A 81 -15.51 -6.95 -1.82
CA ILE A 81 -15.01 -7.40 -3.12
C ILE A 81 -15.60 -6.51 -4.21
N GLY A 82 -14.73 -5.83 -4.98
CA GLY A 82 -15.13 -4.96 -6.09
C GLY A 82 -15.54 -3.54 -5.72
N CYS A 83 -15.66 -3.20 -4.43
CA CYS A 83 -16.06 -1.87 -3.96
C CYS A 83 -14.87 -0.89 -3.82
N GLY A 84 -13.65 -1.38 -4.03
CA GLY A 84 -12.45 -0.70 -3.55
C GLY A 84 -12.21 -0.97 -2.07
N SER A 85 -11.00 -0.67 -1.61
CA SER A 85 -10.61 -0.90 -0.21
C SER A 85 -9.73 0.23 0.31
N ILE A 86 -9.77 0.43 1.62
CA ILE A 86 -8.95 1.39 2.35
C ILE A 86 -8.11 0.60 3.35
N GLY A 87 -6.79 0.77 3.33
CA GLY A 87 -5.92 0.26 4.38
C GLY A 87 -6.18 0.97 5.70
N THR A 88 -6.23 0.21 6.78
CA THR A 88 -6.21 0.77 8.13
C THR A 88 -4.85 0.53 8.72
N ASP A 89 -4.34 1.47 9.49
CA ASP A 89 -3.21 1.25 10.38
C ASP A 89 -3.71 0.69 11.70
N PHE A 90 -2.89 -0.15 12.36
CA PHE A 90 -3.20 -0.63 13.72
C PHE A 90 -3.29 0.52 14.74
N ARG A 91 -2.80 1.71 14.38
CA ARG A 91 -2.88 2.95 15.16
C ARG A 91 -4.18 3.73 14.96
N GLY A 92 -5.06 3.27 14.08
CA GLY A 92 -6.30 3.96 13.72
C GLY A 92 -6.14 5.03 12.62
N GLY A 93 -4.98 5.07 11.95
CA GLY A 93 -4.81 5.85 10.72
C GLY A 93 -5.45 5.16 9.52
N PHE A 94 -5.82 5.93 8.49
CA PHE A 94 -6.18 5.37 7.19
C PHE A 94 -5.02 5.56 6.22
N ASN A 95 -4.59 4.48 5.57
CA ASN A 95 -3.53 4.46 4.58
C ASN A 95 -3.93 3.59 3.37
N LYS A 96 -3.05 3.50 2.36
CA LYS A 96 -3.17 2.56 1.22
C LYS A 96 -4.57 2.51 0.59
N TYR A 97 -4.96 3.59 -0.05
CA TYR A 97 -6.23 3.69 -0.75
C TYR A 97 -6.20 2.90 -2.06
N SER A 98 -7.19 2.04 -2.26
CA SER A 98 -7.45 1.30 -3.48
C SER A 98 -8.93 1.49 -3.85
N LEU A 99 -9.36 2.75 -3.92
CA LEU A 99 -10.76 3.13 -4.15
C LEU A 99 -11.19 2.84 -5.57
N ILE A 100 -10.31 3.08 -6.54
CA ILE A 100 -10.54 2.77 -7.95
C ILE A 100 -10.17 1.29 -8.17
N PRO A 101 -11.10 0.43 -8.61
CA PRO A 101 -10.80 -0.96 -8.87
C PRO A 101 -9.60 -1.14 -9.81
N GLY A 102 -8.63 -1.94 -9.37
CA GLY A 102 -7.37 -2.18 -10.07
C GLY A 102 -6.28 -1.18 -9.73
N VAL A 103 -6.59 0.10 -9.47
CA VAL A 103 -5.57 1.10 -9.17
C VAL A 103 -5.23 1.04 -7.68
N LYS A 104 -3.94 0.87 -7.38
CA LYS A 104 -3.42 1.10 -6.02
C LYS A 104 -2.76 2.47 -5.98
N GLU A 105 -3.26 3.34 -5.13
CA GLU A 105 -2.66 4.66 -4.97
C GLU A 105 -1.24 4.50 -4.40
N GLN A 106 -0.28 5.16 -5.05
CA GLN A 106 1.11 5.14 -4.60
C GLN A 106 1.37 6.10 -3.44
N SER A 107 0.48 7.07 -3.23
CA SER A 107 0.52 7.95 -2.06
C SER A 107 0.10 7.14 -0.82
N GLN A 108 1.08 6.82 0.03
CA GLN A 108 0.85 6.07 1.28
C GLN A 108 0.82 6.96 2.51
N GLY A 109 0.68 8.28 2.33
CA GLY A 109 0.57 9.19 3.44
C GLY A 109 -0.76 9.02 4.17
N ASN A 110 -0.70 8.88 5.50
CA ASN A 110 -1.89 9.01 6.34
C ASN A 110 -2.50 10.40 6.13
N ILE A 111 -3.74 10.45 5.67
CA ILE A 111 -4.49 11.69 5.54
C ILE A 111 -4.89 12.12 6.96
N LYS A 112 -4.17 13.10 7.52
CA LYS A 112 -4.37 13.59 8.90
C LYS A 112 -5.81 13.99 9.22
N ALA A 113 -6.59 14.38 8.21
CA ALA A 113 -8.00 14.73 8.38
C ALA A 113 -8.90 13.52 8.66
N ASN A 114 -8.46 12.31 8.29
CA ASN A 114 -9.22 11.07 8.47
C ASN A 114 -8.79 10.43 9.79
N GLN A 115 -9.33 10.90 10.90
CA GLN A 115 -9.07 10.36 12.23
C GLN A 115 -10.36 10.29 13.04
N VAL A 116 -10.43 9.31 13.94
CA VAL A 116 -11.52 9.24 14.92
C VAL A 116 -11.03 9.99 16.16
N VAL A 117 -11.62 11.15 16.42
CA VAL A 117 -11.37 11.94 17.63
C VAL A 117 -12.60 11.82 18.53
N TRP A 118 -12.40 11.36 19.75
CA TRP A 118 -13.43 11.24 20.78
C TRP A 118 -13.31 12.37 21.80
#